data_AF-A0A7T7L2P8-F1
#
_entry.id   AF-A0A7T7L2P8-F1
#
_cell.length_a   1.000
_cell.length_b   1.000
_cell.length_c   1.000
_cell.angle_alpha   90.00
_cell.angle_beta   90.00
_cell.angle_gamma   90.00
#
_symmetry.space_group_name_H-M   'P 1'
#
loop_
_entity.id
_entity.type
_entity.pdbx_description
1 polymer ?
#
loop_
_entity_poly.entity_id
_entity_poly.type
_entity_poly.pdbx_seq_one_letter_code
_entity_poly.pdbx_strand_id
1 'polypeptide(L)'
;MDDEAILRFLAVDPATLKPAPPPRPRPPELWDRIGLNPVQCSACDNPAWTTRIITAPGLGFRWLDQCRDHAMAVIAARPKRPPVPLADTLAVLQRAAEEAGLRMRVIASSDMAGWLRE
;
A
#
# COMPACT_ATOMS: atom_id res chain seq x y z
N MET A 1 -6.28 6.91 0.16
CA MET A 1 -5.91 7.72 1.34
C MET A 1 -4.59 8.36 1.02
N ASP A 2 -4.55 9.69 0.98
CA ASP A 2 -3.32 10.45 0.79
C ASP A 2 -2.45 10.42 2.07
N ASP A 3 -1.27 11.03 1.99
CA ASP A 3 -0.28 11.00 3.06
C ASP A 3 -0.77 11.73 4.33
N GLU A 4 -1.47 12.85 4.18
CA GLU A 4 -2.01 13.61 5.31
C GLU A 4 -3.08 12.81 6.07
N ALA A 5 -4.00 12.17 5.33
CA ALA A 5 -5.02 11.33 5.92
C ALA A 5 -4.43 10.10 6.63
N ILE A 6 -3.31 9.55 6.15
CA ILE A 6 -2.59 8.47 6.84
C ILE A 6 -2.00 8.94 8.16
N LEU A 7 -1.32 10.09 8.17
CA LEU A 7 -0.74 10.66 9.39
C LEU A 7 -1.80 10.93 10.44
N ARG A 8 -2.93 11.54 10.03
CA ARG A 8 -4.07 11.79 10.90
C ARG A 8 -4.66 10.49 11.45
N PHE A 9 -4.83 9.47 10.61
CA PHE A 9 -5.36 8.17 11.01
C PHE A 9 -4.47 7.46 12.04
N LEU A 10 -3.14 7.59 11.91
CA LEU A 10 -2.16 7.00 12.83
C LEU A 10 -1.86 7.88 14.04
N ALA A 11 -2.46 9.07 14.14
CA ALA A 11 -2.13 10.09 15.14
C ALA A 11 -0.62 10.43 15.20
N VAL A 12 0.04 10.49 14.04
CA VAL A 12 1.47 10.79 13.92
C VAL A 12 1.66 12.26 13.56
N ASP A 13 2.47 12.98 14.36
CA ASP A 13 2.90 14.34 14.03
C ASP A 13 4.02 14.29 12.97
N PRO A 14 3.82 14.88 11.77
CA PRO A 14 4.85 14.88 10.73
C PRO A 14 6.17 15.55 11.15
N ALA A 15 6.18 16.45 12.13
CA ALA A 15 7.41 17.06 12.64
C ALA A 15 8.32 16.08 13.39
N THR A 16 7.76 14.99 13.93
CA THR A 16 8.51 13.95 14.65
C THR A 16 9.19 12.95 13.71
N LEU A 17 8.81 12.96 12.42
CA LEU A 17 9.32 12.01 11.45
C LEU A 17 10.73 12.36 10.96
N LYS A 18 11.54 11.32 10.78
CA LYS A 18 12.89 11.45 10.23
C LYS A 18 12.82 11.99 8.79
N PRO A 19 13.67 12.95 8.41
CA PRO A 19 13.80 13.39 7.03
C PRO A 19 14.08 12.22 6.10
N ALA A 20 13.44 12.21 4.93
CA ALA A 20 13.68 11.24 3.88
C ALA A 20 14.31 11.91 2.65
N PRO A 21 15.08 11.17 1.85
CA PRO A 21 15.47 11.63 0.53
C PRO A 21 14.22 11.79 -0.36
N PRO A 22 14.31 12.52 -1.48
CA PRO A 22 13.27 12.51 -2.50
C PRO A 22 12.92 11.09 -2.94
N PRO A 23 11.62 10.79 -3.21
CA PRO A 23 11.19 9.46 -3.57
C PRO A 23 11.84 8.99 -4.87
N ARG A 24 12.52 7.84 -4.80
CA ARG A 24 13.07 7.11 -5.95
C ARG A 24 12.51 5.68 -5.96
N PRO A 25 12.43 5.02 -7.12
CA PRO A 25 12.09 3.60 -7.16
C PRO A 25 13.08 2.77 -6.34
N ARG A 26 12.59 2.05 -5.32
CA ARG A 26 13.36 1.16 -4.44
C ARG A 26 14.65 1.81 -3.87
N PRO A 27 14.52 2.78 -2.94
CA PRO A 27 15.68 3.35 -2.28
C PRO A 27 16.41 2.26 -1.47
N PRO A 28 17.74 2.10 -1.59
CA PRO A 28 18.51 1.16 -0.77
C PRO A 28 18.28 1.33 0.74
N GLU A 29 18.06 2.57 1.20
CA GLU A 29 17.77 2.90 2.61
C GLU A 29 16.49 2.23 3.11
N LEU A 30 15.60 1.78 2.23
CA LEU A 30 14.38 1.07 2.59
C LEU A 30 14.73 -0.24 3.34
N TRP A 31 15.74 -0.96 2.86
CA TRP A 31 16.18 -2.23 3.48
C TRP A 31 16.85 -2.02 4.83
N ASP A 32 17.60 -0.94 5.00
CA ASP A 32 18.23 -0.61 6.29
C ASP A 32 17.18 -0.34 7.37
N ARG A 33 15.98 0.12 6.97
CA ARG A 33 14.90 0.46 7.92
C ARG A 33 14.05 -0.72 8.36
N ILE A 34 13.88 -1.73 7.52
CA ILE A 34 13.00 -2.90 7.80
C ILE A 34 13.74 -4.23 7.82
N GLY A 35 15.07 -4.20 7.72
CA GLY A 35 15.94 -5.37 7.69
C GLY A 35 16.17 -6.01 9.06
N LEU A 36 17.39 -6.51 9.30
CA LEU A 36 17.74 -7.25 10.53
C LEU A 36 17.58 -6.44 11.82
N ASN A 37 17.86 -5.14 11.77
CA ASN A 37 17.71 -4.21 12.88
C ASN A 37 16.72 -3.11 12.48
N PRO A 38 15.42 -3.41 12.48
CA PRO A 38 14.42 -2.47 11.98
C PRO A 38 14.33 -1.24 12.88
N VAL A 39 14.01 -0.11 12.27
CA VAL A 39 13.66 1.11 13.02
C VAL A 39 12.32 0.93 13.74
N GLN A 40 12.03 1.85 14.66
CA GLN A 40 10.76 1.85 15.39
C GLN A 40 9.63 2.39 14.51
N CYS A 41 8.43 1.84 14.71
CA CYS A 41 7.20 2.33 14.13
C CYS A 41 6.93 3.76 14.61
N SER A 42 6.60 4.65 13.67
CA SER A 42 6.33 6.06 13.95
C SER A 42 5.12 6.31 14.87
N ALA A 43 4.30 5.29 15.15
CA ALA A 43 3.07 5.41 15.95
C ALA A 43 3.12 4.72 17.32
N CYS A 44 3.94 3.67 17.51
CA CYS A 44 3.85 2.84 18.73
C CYS A 44 5.16 2.13 19.13
N ASP A 45 6.30 2.57 18.62
CA ASP A 45 7.66 2.07 18.91
C ASP A 45 7.97 0.59 18.57
N ASN A 46 6.98 -0.21 18.19
CA ASN A 46 7.19 -1.58 17.72
C ASN A 46 8.10 -1.62 16.48
N PRO A 47 8.89 -2.69 16.27
CA PRO A 47 9.71 -2.87 15.07
C PRO A 47 8.95 -2.62 13.77
N ALA A 48 9.53 -1.81 12.88
CA ALA A 48 8.96 -1.52 11.58
C ALA A 48 9.00 -2.76 10.68
N TRP A 49 7.86 -3.06 10.07
CA TRP A 49 7.69 -4.13 9.09
C TRP A 49 7.66 -3.58 7.66
N THR A 50 7.17 -2.35 7.50
CA THR A 50 7.18 -1.62 6.24
C THR A 50 7.60 -0.18 6.48
N THR A 51 8.14 0.44 5.44
CA THR A 51 8.49 1.86 5.46
C THR A 51 8.13 2.47 4.12
N ARG A 52 7.77 3.74 4.14
CA ARG A 52 7.51 4.52 2.94
C ARG A 52 7.92 5.97 3.13
N ILE A 53 8.18 6.64 2.02
CA ILE A 53 8.37 8.08 1.99
C ILE A 53 7.00 8.72 1.81
N ILE A 54 6.72 9.73 2.62
CA ILE A 54 5.52 10.56 2.53
C ILE A 54 5.91 12.02 2.35
N THR A 55 4.98 12.81 1.79
CA THR A 55 5.13 14.26 1.68
C THR A 55 4.48 14.93 2.88
N ALA A 56 5.25 15.70 3.65
CA ALA A 56 4.76 16.52 4.75
C ALA A 56 4.77 18.01 4.33
N PRO A 57 3.61 18.68 4.25
CA PRO A 57 3.53 20.09 3.87
C PRO A 57 4.45 20.96 4.75
N GLY A 58 5.28 21.81 4.12
CA GLY A 58 6.23 22.69 4.81
C GLY A 58 7.46 22.00 5.42
N LEU A 59 7.50 20.66 5.46
CA LEU A 59 8.58 19.87 6.08
C LEU A 59 9.33 18.98 5.08
N GLY A 60 8.86 18.89 3.83
CA GLY A 60 9.46 18.08 2.77
C GLY A 60 9.14 16.59 2.92
N PHE A 61 10.05 15.74 2.45
CA PHE A 61 9.87 14.29 2.49
C PHE A 61 10.23 13.70 3.85
N ARG A 62 9.40 12.78 4.33
CA ARG A 62 9.55 12.15 5.64
C ARG A 62 9.42 10.64 5.54
N TRP A 63 10.17 9.92 6.38
CA TRP A 63 10.00 8.48 6.53
C TRP A 63 8.81 8.21 7.44
N LEU A 64 7.88 7.39 6.96
CA LEU A 64 6.81 6.80 7.76
C LEU A 64 7.09 5.30 7.89
N ASP A 65 7.47 4.89 9.09
CA ASP A 65 7.78 3.51 9.42
C ASP A 65 6.62 2.87 10.18
N GLN A 66 6.19 1.70 9.76
CA GLN A 66 4.99 1.08 10.30
C GLN A 66 5.28 -0.35 10.73
N CYS A 67 4.91 -0.70 11.96
CA CYS A 67 4.79 -2.09 12.36
C CYS A 67 3.68 -2.77 11.54
N ARG A 68 3.63 -4.10 11.59
CA ARG A 68 2.66 -4.90 10.82
C ARG A 68 1.22 -4.46 11.08
N ASP A 69 0.85 -4.23 12.34
CA ASP A 69 -0.52 -3.92 12.71
C ASP A 69 -0.96 -2.55 12.18
N HIS A 70 -0.13 -1.51 12.34
CA HIS A 70 -0.42 -0.18 11.79
C HIS A 70 -0.42 -0.15 10.26
N ALA A 71 0.46 -0.93 9.62
CA ALA A 71 0.45 -1.07 8.17
C ALA A 71 -0.86 -1.70 7.68
N MET A 72 -1.29 -2.79 8.33
CA MET A 72 -2.54 -3.47 7.99
C MET A 72 -3.77 -2.61 8.29
N ALA A 73 -3.77 -1.85 9.39
CA ALA A 73 -4.83 -0.90 9.69
C ALA A 73 -4.98 0.17 8.60
N VAL A 74 -3.86 0.74 8.13
CA VAL A 74 -3.86 1.69 7.01
C VAL A 74 -4.36 1.04 5.72
N ILE A 75 -3.93 -0.19 5.41
CA ILE A 75 -4.41 -0.92 4.22
C ILE A 75 -5.92 -1.17 4.30
N ALA A 76 -6.43 -1.59 5.46
CA ALA A 76 -7.84 -1.86 5.68
C ALA A 76 -8.71 -0.59 5.59
N ALA A 77 -8.17 0.56 6.03
CA ALA A 77 -8.84 1.86 5.98
C ALA A 77 -8.83 2.50 4.57
N ARG A 78 -8.05 1.98 3.62
CA ARG A 78 -8.08 2.49 2.25
C ARG A 78 -9.40 2.12 1.57
N PRO A 79 -10.02 3.06 0.81
CA PRO A 79 -11.16 2.72 -0.02
C PRO A 79 -10.78 1.58 -0.97
N LYS A 80 -11.53 0.48 -0.93
CA LYS A 80 -11.30 -0.70 -1.80
C LYS A 80 -11.72 -0.45 -3.26
N ARG A 81 -12.25 0.74 -3.57
CA ARG A 81 -12.73 1.04 -4.91
C ARG A 81 -11.51 1.22 -5.83
N PRO A 82 -11.36 0.42 -6.88
CA PRO A 82 -10.27 0.62 -7.83
C PRO A 82 -10.39 2.03 -8.44
N PRO A 83 -9.25 2.65 -8.80
CA PRO A 83 -9.23 4.00 -9.39
C PRO A 83 -9.94 4.05 -10.75
N VAL A 84 -10.14 2.89 -11.37
CA VAL A 84 -10.87 2.70 -12.62
C VAL A 84 -12.10 1.85 -12.34
N PRO A 85 -13.29 2.19 -12.87
CA PRO A 85 -14.45 1.33 -12.81
C PRO A 85 -14.11 -0.10 -13.24
N LEU A 86 -14.61 -1.10 -12.51
CA LEU A 86 -14.37 -2.50 -12.83
C LEU A 86 -14.82 -2.82 -14.27
N ALA A 87 -15.91 -2.22 -14.72
CA ALA A 87 -16.42 -2.37 -16.08
C ALA A 87 -15.37 -1.98 -17.14
N ASP A 88 -14.67 -0.86 -16.95
CA ASP A 88 -13.67 -0.38 -17.90
C ASP A 88 -12.44 -1.30 -17.90
N THR A 89 -12.04 -1.78 -16.72
CA THR A 89 -10.96 -2.78 -16.60
C THR A 89 -11.33 -4.08 -17.33
N LEU A 90 -12.55 -4.56 -17.13
CA LEU A 90 -13.05 -5.77 -17.79
C LEU A 90 -13.13 -5.60 -19.31
N ALA A 91 -13.56 -4.43 -19.80
CA ALA A 91 -13.61 -4.14 -21.24
C ALA A 91 -12.21 -4.18 -21.88
N VAL A 92 -11.19 -3.64 -21.20
CA VAL A 92 -9.79 -3.72 -21.65
C VAL A 92 -9.31 -5.17 -21.70
N LEU A 93 -9.57 -5.95 -20.65
CA LEU A 93 -9.17 -7.36 -20.59
C LEU A 93 -9.89 -8.21 -21.64
N GLN A 94 -11.19 -7.95 -21.89
CA GLN A 94 -11.96 -8.64 -22.93
C GLN A 94 -11.39 -8.38 -24.32
N ARG A 95 -11.10 -7.11 -24.64
CA ARG A 95 -10.49 -6.76 -25.93
C ARG A 95 -9.13 -7.42 -26.12
N ALA A 96 -8.27 -7.40 -25.09
CA ALA A 96 -6.97 -8.06 -25.15
C ALA A 96 -7.09 -9.58 -25.34
N ALA A 97 -8.09 -10.22 -24.72
CA ALA A 97 -8.36 -11.63 -24.92
C ALA A 97 -8.84 -11.93 -26.36
N GLU A 98 -9.73 -11.10 -26.91
CA GLU A 98 -10.17 -11.22 -28.31
C GLU A 98 -9.02 -11.07 -29.31
N GLU A 99 -8.17 -10.05 -29.13
CA GLU A 99 -6.96 -9.84 -29.95
C GLU A 99 -6.00 -11.02 -29.89
N ALA A 100 -5.90 -11.67 -28.73
CA ALA A 100 -5.07 -12.86 -28.52
C ALA A 100 -5.75 -14.18 -28.93
N GLY A 101 -7.02 -14.15 -29.39
CA GLY A 101 -7.80 -15.36 -29.68
C GLY A 101 -8.10 -16.22 -28.45
N LEU A 102 -8.06 -15.63 -27.25
CA LEU A 102 -8.27 -16.30 -25.97
C LEU A 102 -9.73 -16.15 -25.51
N ARG A 103 -10.27 -17.22 -24.93
CA ARG A 103 -11.56 -17.15 -24.24
C ARG A 103 -11.36 -16.76 -22.78
N MET A 104 -11.84 -15.58 -22.42
CA MET A 104 -11.82 -15.12 -21.02
C MET A 104 -13.14 -15.44 -20.31
N ARG A 105 -13.06 -15.81 -19.03
CA ARG A 105 -14.20 -15.95 -18.13
C ARG A 105 -13.88 -15.25 -16.82
N VAL A 106 -14.80 -14.40 -16.36
CA VAL A 106 -14.73 -13.81 -15.01
C VAL A 106 -15.27 -14.84 -14.02
N ILE A 107 -14.51 -15.08 -12.95
CA ILE A 107 -14.91 -15.94 -11.84
C ILE A 107 -15.02 -15.05 -10.61
N ALA A 108 -16.20 -14.96 -10.01
CA ALA A 108 -16.37 -14.24 -8.75
C ALA A 108 -15.90 -15.10 -7.58
N SER A 109 -15.51 -14.48 -6.46
CA SER A 109 -15.11 -15.21 -5.25
C SER A 109 -16.22 -16.10 -4.70
N SER A 110 -17.49 -15.75 -4.95
CA SER A 110 -18.66 -16.59 -4.65
C SER A 110 -18.65 -17.92 -5.43
N ASP A 111 -18.13 -17.90 -6.66
CA ASP A 111 -18.09 -19.05 -7.56
C ASP A 111 -16.92 -20.00 -7.20
N MET A 112 -15.93 -19.49 -6.46
CA MET A 112 -14.77 -20.25 -5.96
C MET A 112 -15.05 -21.04 -4.68
N ALA A 113 -16.19 -20.81 -4.00
CA ALA A 113 -16.55 -21.52 -2.76
C ALA A 113 -16.76 -23.04 -2.95
N GLY A 114 -16.87 -23.50 -4.21
CA GLY A 114 -16.89 -24.92 -4.58
C GLY A 114 -15.52 -25.56 -4.80
N TRP A 115 -14.45 -24.78 -5.01
CA TRP A 115 -13.12 -25.28 -5.42
C TRP A 115 -12.18 -25.62 -4.25
N LEU A 116 -12.45 -25.12 -3.04
CA LEU A 116 -11.61 -25.37 -1.85
C LEU A 116 -12.08 -26.57 -1.02
N ARG A 117 -12.91 -27.46 -1.59
CA ARG A 117 -13.50 -28.63 -0.92
C ARG A 117 -13.19 -29.97 -1.58
N GLU A 118 -12.08 -30.06 -2.32
CA GLU A 118 -11.53 -31.32 -2.83
C GLU A 118 -10.11 -31.55 -2.29
#